data_AF-A0A3A8P5F3-F1
#
_entry.id   AF-A0A3A8P5F3-F1
#
_cell.length_a   1.000
_cell.length_b   1.000
_cell.length_c   1.000
_cell.angle_alpha   90.00
_cell.angle_beta   90.00
_cell.angle_gamma   90.00
#
_symmetry.space_group_name_H-M   'P 1'
#
loop_
_entity.id
_entity.type
_entity.pdbx_description
1 polymer ?
#
loop_
_entity_poly.entity_id
_entity_poly.type
_entity_poly.pdbx_seq_one_letter_code
_entity_poly.pdbx_strand_id
1 'polypeptide(L)'
;MLGVLYARINSFQLSEMHYETFLVLAPPDHPRRARVLELLNIAAAGSASSDTAPQAPSVSNPAEEETPRLKTVQDFKSLVNQKSWEGDLKGALKTANTCAEQYPSNPECQLMLGVVNAKLGRVGESRAHYEKFLELAPERHIHRSRVVQILGSKSTAP
;
A
#
# COMPACT_ATOMS: atom_id res chain seq x y z
N MET A 1 -16.92 -9.67 3.18
CA MET A 1 -16.98 -9.79 1.71
C MET A 1 -15.59 -9.56 1.15
N LEU A 2 -14.83 -10.64 0.97
CA LEU A 2 -13.45 -10.57 0.47
C LEU A 2 -13.38 -9.99 -0.94
N GLY A 3 -14.40 -10.20 -1.77
CA GLY A 3 -14.47 -9.61 -3.12
C GLY A 3 -14.32 -8.08 -3.11
N VAL A 4 -15.00 -7.37 -2.22
CA VAL A 4 -14.89 -5.88 -2.13
C VAL A 4 -13.49 -5.44 -1.72
N LEU A 5 -12.80 -6.22 -0.89
CA LEU A 5 -11.44 -5.94 -0.48
C LEU A 5 -10.48 -6.09 -1.67
N TYR A 6 -10.63 -7.16 -2.46
CA TYR A 6 -9.81 -7.40 -3.64
C TYR A 6 -10.06 -6.39 -4.78
N ALA A 7 -11.32 -5.99 -5.00
CA ALA A 7 -11.66 -4.93 -5.95
C ALA A 7 -10.97 -3.60 -5.59
N ARG A 8 -10.87 -3.28 -4.29
CA ARG A 8 -10.20 -2.05 -3.81
C ARG A 8 -8.69 -2.04 -4.00
N ILE A 9 -8.07 -3.20 -4.17
CA ILE A 9 -6.64 -3.34 -4.44
C ILE A 9 -6.34 -3.71 -5.90
N ASN A 10 -7.26 -3.41 -6.83
CA ASN A 10 -7.19 -3.68 -8.27
C ASN A 10 -6.92 -5.16 -8.64
N SER A 11 -7.24 -6.08 -7.73
CA SER A 11 -7.10 -7.52 -7.95
C SER A 11 -8.42 -8.07 -8.46
N PHE A 12 -8.76 -7.75 -9.71
CA PHE A 12 -10.08 -8.01 -10.30
C PHE A 12 -10.41 -9.50 -10.41
N GLN A 13 -9.46 -10.34 -10.83
CA GLN A 13 -9.65 -11.80 -10.91
C GLN A 13 -9.92 -12.45 -9.54
N LEU A 14 -9.20 -12.02 -8.49
CA LEU A 14 -9.46 -12.49 -7.12
C LEU A 14 -10.80 -11.98 -6.60
N SER A 15 -11.15 -10.73 -6.91
CA SER A 15 -12.43 -10.14 -6.56
C SER A 15 -13.61 -10.91 -7.15
N GLU A 16 -13.52 -11.26 -8.43
CA GLU A 16 -14.52 -12.00 -9.18
C GLU A 16 -14.75 -13.39 -8.58
N MET A 17 -13.68 -14.16 -8.35
CA MET A 17 -13.76 -15.48 -7.72
C MET A 17 -14.54 -15.46 -6.40
N HIS A 18 -14.29 -14.44 -5.56
CA HIS A 18 -14.98 -14.31 -4.28
C HIS A 18 -16.43 -13.83 -4.40
N TYR A 19 -16.77 -13.07 -5.44
CA TYR A 19 -18.14 -12.67 -5.74
C TYR A 19 -18.95 -13.84 -6.31
N GLU A 20 -18.38 -14.64 -7.21
CA GLU A 20 -19.00 -15.85 -7.73
C GLU A 20 -19.27 -16.86 -6.61
N THR A 21 -18.27 -17.09 -5.74
CA THR A 21 -18.42 -17.94 -4.57
C THR A 21 -19.59 -17.48 -3.69
N PHE A 22 -19.75 -16.16 -3.51
CA PHE A 22 -20.87 -15.60 -2.77
C PHE A 22 -22.21 -15.85 -3.49
N LEU A 23 -22.29 -15.73 -4.82
CA LEU A 23 -23.51 -15.96 -5.60
C LEU A 23 -23.95 -17.42 -5.64
N VAL A 24 -23.00 -18.37 -5.50
CA VAL A 24 -23.25 -19.81 -5.38
C VAL A 24 -23.77 -20.18 -4.00
N LEU A 25 -23.18 -19.60 -2.94
CA LEU A 25 -23.51 -19.94 -1.56
C LEU A 25 -24.72 -19.16 -0.99
N ALA A 26 -24.96 -17.94 -1.48
CA ALA A 26 -26.04 -17.10 -0.97
C ALA A 26 -27.39 -17.44 -1.63
N PRO A 27 -28.48 -17.49 -0.84
CA PRO A 27 -29.83 -17.64 -1.37
C PRO A 27 -30.19 -16.59 -2.45
N PRO A 28 -31.10 -16.91 -3.38
CA PRO A 28 -31.49 -15.98 -4.46
C PRO A 28 -32.09 -14.66 -3.96
N ASP A 29 -32.73 -14.64 -2.79
CA ASP A 29 -33.36 -13.46 -2.17
C ASP A 29 -32.38 -12.60 -1.35
N HIS A 30 -31.10 -12.97 -1.31
CA HIS A 30 -30.14 -12.34 -0.42
C HIS A 30 -29.97 -10.84 -0.75
N PRO A 31 -30.11 -9.93 0.23
CA PRO A 31 -30.23 -8.48 -0.02
C PRO A 31 -28.99 -7.84 -0.68
N ARG A 32 -27.84 -8.50 -0.60
CA ARG A 32 -26.58 -8.04 -1.22
C ARG A 32 -26.30 -8.64 -2.60
N ARG A 33 -27.17 -9.52 -3.11
CA ARG A 33 -27.00 -10.19 -4.40
C ARG A 33 -26.98 -9.19 -5.55
N ALA A 34 -27.93 -8.25 -5.57
CA ALA A 34 -27.99 -7.17 -6.55
C ALA A 34 -26.70 -6.34 -6.59
N ARG A 35 -26.16 -5.98 -5.41
CA ARG A 35 -24.92 -5.19 -5.30
C ARG A 35 -23.69 -5.95 -5.80
N VAL A 36 -23.62 -7.26 -5.57
CA VAL A 36 -22.51 -8.09 -6.06
C VAL A 36 -22.53 -8.22 -7.58
N LEU A 37 -23.71 -8.38 -8.17
CA LEU A 37 -23.88 -8.41 -9.63
C LEU A 37 -23.49 -7.08 -10.28
N GLU A 38 -23.84 -5.95 -9.67
CA GLU A 38 -23.43 -4.61 -10.14
C GLU A 38 -21.90 -4.46 -10.10
N LEU A 39 -21.25 -4.91 -9.02
CA LEU A 39 -19.79 -4.83 -8.87
C LEU A 39 -19.05 -5.74 -9.87
N LEU A 40 -19.60 -6.92 -10.19
CA LEU A 40 -19.09 -7.79 -11.24
C LEU A 40 -19.22 -7.15 -12.63
N ASN A 41 -20.35 -6.53 -12.93
CA ASN A 41 -20.56 -5.86 -14.22
C ASN A 41 -19.60 -4.66 -14.41
N ILE A 42 -19.33 -3.90 -13.36
CA ILE A 42 -18.35 -2.81 -13.38
C ILE A 42 -16.92 -3.35 -13.58
N ALA A 43 -16.57 -4.46 -12.91
CA ALA A 43 -15.28 -5.12 -13.08
C ALA A 43 -15.09 -5.66 -14.51
N ALA A 44 -16.15 -6.25 -15.11
CA ALA A 44 -16.15 -6.72 -16.48
C ALA A 44 -16.08 -5.56 -17.50
N ALA A 45 -16.80 -4.47 -17.29
CA ALA A 45 -16.74 -3.28 -18.16
C ALA A 45 -15.35 -2.59 -18.13
N GLY A 46 -14.68 -2.63 -16.98
CA GLY A 46 -13.28 -2.20 -16.84
C GLY A 46 -12.27 -3.09 -17.59
N SER A 47 -12.68 -4.30 -17.99
CA SER A 47 -11.89 -5.24 -18.80
C SER A 47 -12.25 -5.24 -20.30
N ALA A 48 -13.41 -4.69 -20.67
CA ALA A 48 -13.90 -4.63 -22.06
C ALA A 48 -13.54 -3.33 -22.81
N SER A 49 -12.80 -2.42 -22.16
CA SER A 49 -12.30 -1.18 -22.79
C SER A 49 -10.85 -1.34 -23.28
N SER A 50 -10.61 -2.40 -24.03
CA SER A 50 -9.38 -2.61 -24.80
C SER A 50 -9.78 -3.21 -26.15
N ASP A 51 -10.29 -2.38 -27.06
CA ASP A 51 -9.97 -2.42 -28.50
C ASP A 51 -10.88 -1.47 -29.31
N THR A 52 -10.53 -0.19 -29.31
CA THR A 52 -10.65 0.64 -30.51
C THR A 52 -9.52 1.66 -30.43
N ALA A 53 -8.36 1.29 -30.98
CA ALA A 53 -7.34 2.25 -31.36
C ALA A 53 -7.60 2.64 -32.83
N PRO A 54 -7.56 3.93 -33.20
CA PRO A 54 -6.77 4.29 -34.36
C PRO A 54 -5.29 4.13 -33.97
N GLN A 55 -4.58 3.21 -34.61
CA GLN A 55 -3.12 3.25 -34.62
C GLN A 55 -2.66 4.44 -35.48
N ALA A 56 -1.79 5.30 -34.92
CA ALA A 56 -0.46 5.65 -35.44
C ALA A 56 -0.01 7.08 -35.03
N PRO A 57 1.32 7.31 -34.87
CA PRO A 57 2.39 6.40 -35.27
C PRO A 57 3.14 5.80 -34.09
N SER A 58 3.48 4.52 -34.24
CA SER A 58 4.86 4.11 -34.04
C SER A 58 5.75 5.05 -34.86
N VAL A 59 6.21 6.14 -34.27
CA VAL A 59 7.48 6.70 -34.68
C VAL A 59 8.48 5.88 -33.90
N SER A 60 9.25 5.08 -34.62
CA SER A 60 10.64 4.90 -34.26
C SER A 60 11.26 6.29 -34.07
N ASN A 61 11.08 6.86 -32.89
CA ASN A 61 11.86 7.98 -32.39
C ASN A 61 12.76 7.37 -31.31
N PRO A 62 14.07 7.30 -31.54
CA PRO A 62 14.99 7.15 -30.43
C PRO A 62 14.81 8.38 -29.53
N ALA A 63 14.57 8.16 -28.24
CA ALA A 63 14.36 9.16 -27.19
C ALA A 63 12.92 9.70 -27.02
N GLU A 64 12.08 8.93 -26.31
CA GLU A 64 11.08 9.53 -25.42
C GLU A 64 11.62 9.42 -23.99
N GLU A 65 12.05 10.55 -23.46
CA GLU A 65 12.61 10.70 -22.13
C GLU A 65 11.60 10.24 -21.06
N GLU A 66 12.04 9.32 -20.20
CA GLU A 66 11.35 8.93 -18.97
C GLU A 66 11.01 10.18 -18.16
N THR A 67 9.79 10.71 -18.27
CA THR A 67 9.27 11.61 -17.24
C THR A 67 8.89 10.73 -16.05
N PRO A 68 9.65 10.75 -14.95
CA PRO A 68 9.44 9.77 -13.88
C PRO A 68 8.12 10.09 -13.19
N ARG A 69 7.15 9.17 -13.22
CA ARG A 69 5.96 9.27 -12.37
C ARG A 69 6.45 9.41 -10.92
N LEU A 70 6.11 10.54 -10.28
CA LEU A 70 6.43 10.74 -8.88
C LEU A 70 5.81 9.61 -8.05
N LYS A 71 6.66 8.91 -7.30
CA LYS A 71 6.25 7.79 -6.44
C LYS A 71 5.42 8.33 -5.29
N THR A 72 4.27 7.74 -5.04
CA THR A 72 3.44 8.06 -3.88
C THR A 72 4.02 7.44 -2.60
N VAL A 73 3.58 7.91 -1.43
CA VAL A 73 3.93 7.30 -0.13
C VAL A 73 3.54 5.82 -0.09
N GLN A 74 2.44 5.43 -0.73
CA GLN A 74 1.99 4.05 -0.81
C GLN A 74 2.94 3.18 -1.66
N ASP A 75 3.52 3.73 -2.73
CA ASP A 75 4.51 3.04 -3.55
C ASP A 75 5.79 2.79 -2.75
N PHE A 76 6.25 3.79 -1.99
CA PHE A 76 7.37 3.64 -1.07
C PHE A 76 7.11 2.54 -0.04
N LYS A 77 5.90 2.51 0.56
CA LYS A 77 5.51 1.49 1.52
C LYS A 77 5.55 0.08 0.97
N SER A 78 5.01 -0.13 -0.23
CA SER A 78 5.05 -1.43 -0.91
C SER A 78 6.49 -1.89 -1.16
N LEU A 79 7.35 -0.97 -1.65
CA LEU A 79 8.74 -1.29 -1.95
C LEU A 79 9.59 -1.55 -0.69
N VAL A 80 9.38 -0.77 0.38
CA VAL A 80 10.02 -1.02 1.70
C VAL A 80 9.64 -2.38 2.24
N ASN A 81 8.36 -2.75 2.17
CA ASN A 81 7.89 -4.05 2.62
C ASN A 81 8.56 -5.15 1.81
N GLN A 82 8.46 -5.10 0.47
CA GLN A 82 9.07 -6.08 -0.42
C GLN A 82 10.55 -6.30 -0.10
N LYS A 83 11.35 -5.23 -0.05
CA LYS A 83 12.78 -5.31 0.27
C LYS A 83 13.04 -5.88 1.66
N SER A 84 12.20 -5.53 2.63
CA SER A 84 12.31 -6.08 3.98
C SER A 84 11.99 -7.58 4.03
N TRP A 85 11.10 -8.08 3.18
CA TRP A 85 10.80 -9.51 3.03
C TRP A 85 11.93 -10.26 2.33
N GLU A 86 12.57 -9.63 1.34
CA GLU A 86 13.76 -10.14 0.64
C GLU A 86 15.03 -10.14 1.52
N GLY A 87 14.98 -9.52 2.70
CA GLY A 87 16.14 -9.35 3.59
C GLY A 87 17.05 -8.18 3.22
N ASP A 88 16.74 -7.43 2.16
CA ASP A 88 17.43 -6.20 1.75
C ASP A 88 17.03 -5.02 2.64
N LEU A 89 17.39 -5.09 3.93
CA LEU A 89 17.09 -4.03 4.90
C LEU A 89 17.82 -2.72 4.58
N LYS A 90 18.98 -2.78 3.91
CA LYS A 90 19.71 -1.58 3.46
C LYS A 90 18.97 -0.88 2.34
N GLY A 91 18.46 -1.61 1.35
CA GLY A 91 17.63 -1.05 0.30
C GLY A 91 16.29 -0.55 0.83
N ALA A 92 15.66 -1.28 1.77
CA ALA A 92 14.45 -0.83 2.44
C ALA A 92 14.68 0.51 3.16
N LEU A 93 15.83 0.67 3.83
CA LEU A 93 16.21 1.92 4.48
C LEU A 93 16.37 3.05 3.48
N LYS A 94 17.08 2.80 2.36
CA LYS A 94 17.24 3.77 1.29
C LYS A 94 15.89 4.22 0.73
N THR A 95 14.99 3.29 0.46
CA THR A 95 13.63 3.58 -0.03
C THR A 95 12.83 4.40 0.98
N ALA A 96 12.88 4.07 2.27
CA ALA A 96 12.20 4.82 3.32
C ALA A 96 12.77 6.24 3.49
N ASN A 97 14.08 6.43 3.36
CA ASN A 97 14.71 7.76 3.37
C ASN A 97 14.22 8.61 2.21
N THR A 98 14.19 8.06 0.99
CA THR A 98 13.65 8.77 -0.17
C THR A 98 12.18 9.17 0.02
N CYS A 99 11.37 8.35 0.71
CA CYS A 99 10.01 8.76 1.10
C CYS A 99 10.03 10.01 1.99
N ALA A 100 10.86 10.02 3.03
CA ALA A 100 10.94 11.13 3.98
C ALA A 100 11.52 12.40 3.36
N GLU A 101 12.39 12.28 2.34
CA GLU A 101 12.90 13.42 1.57
C GLU A 101 11.80 14.03 0.68
N GLN A 102 10.99 13.19 0.02
CA GLN A 102 9.91 13.66 -0.86
C GLN A 102 8.67 14.14 -0.09
N TYR A 103 8.40 13.54 1.08
CA TYR A 103 7.22 13.80 1.89
C TYR A 103 7.60 14.04 3.37
N PRO A 104 8.33 15.14 3.68
CA PRO A 104 8.90 15.37 5.01
C PRO A 104 7.86 15.49 6.13
N SER A 105 6.65 15.95 5.80
CA SER A 105 5.54 16.10 6.76
C SER A 105 4.61 14.88 6.82
N ASN A 106 4.90 13.81 6.07
CA ASN A 106 4.05 12.61 6.08
C ASN A 106 4.49 11.66 7.21
N PRO A 107 3.61 11.35 8.18
CA PRO A 107 3.95 10.46 9.28
C PRO A 107 4.32 9.04 8.80
N GLU A 108 3.71 8.53 7.74
CA GLU A 108 3.94 7.15 7.27
C GLU A 108 5.39 6.92 6.83
N CYS A 109 6.06 7.93 6.26
CA CYS A 109 7.49 7.83 5.94
C CYS A 109 8.35 7.67 7.21
N GLN A 110 8.02 8.41 8.29
CA GLN A 110 8.70 8.27 9.57
C GLN A 110 8.42 6.90 10.22
N LEU A 111 7.19 6.39 10.08
CA LEU A 111 6.84 5.06 10.55
C LEU A 111 7.68 3.97 9.85
N MET A 112 7.83 4.05 8.53
CA MET A 112 8.67 3.12 7.77
C MET A 112 10.13 3.17 8.22
N LEU A 113 10.69 4.36 8.43
CA LEU A 113 12.05 4.51 8.94
C LEU A 113 12.20 3.92 10.34
N GLY A 114 11.23 4.11 11.23
CA GLY A 114 11.21 3.49 12.55
C GLY A 114 11.24 1.96 12.47
N VAL A 115 10.40 1.38 11.62
CA VAL A 115 10.31 -0.09 11.42
C VAL A 115 11.59 -0.66 10.83
N VAL A 116 12.13 -0.05 9.77
CA VAL A 116 13.34 -0.55 9.11
C VAL A 116 14.55 -0.45 10.03
N ASN A 117 14.73 0.66 10.76
CA ASN A 117 15.82 0.80 11.72
C ASN A 117 15.70 -0.19 12.88
N ALA A 118 14.48 -0.50 13.34
CA ALA A 118 14.28 -1.55 14.34
C ALA A 118 14.75 -2.92 13.82
N LYS A 119 14.41 -3.27 12.58
CA LYS A 119 14.85 -4.52 11.93
C LYS A 119 16.38 -4.57 11.74
N LEU A 120 17.01 -3.43 11.51
CA LEU A 120 18.48 -3.31 11.42
C LEU A 120 19.18 -3.35 12.79
N GLY A 121 18.44 -3.44 13.91
CA GLY A 121 19.00 -3.38 15.26
C GLY A 121 19.43 -1.97 15.70
N ARG A 122 19.12 -0.94 14.91
CA ARG A 122 19.48 0.46 15.18
C ARG A 122 18.43 1.11 16.06
N VAL A 123 18.43 0.70 17.33
CA VAL A 123 17.38 1.06 18.29
C VAL A 123 17.25 2.57 18.49
N GLY A 124 18.36 3.30 18.57
CA GLY A 124 18.35 4.76 18.75
C GLY A 124 17.68 5.49 17.59
N GLU A 125 18.10 5.19 16.36
CA GLU A 125 17.50 5.78 15.15
C GLU A 125 16.02 5.39 15.00
N SER A 126 15.69 4.12 15.26
CA SER A 126 14.31 3.64 15.25
C SER A 126 13.42 4.43 16.22
N ARG A 127 13.91 4.67 17.45
CA ARG A 127 13.20 5.43 18.47
C ARG A 127 12.93 6.87 18.00
N ALA A 128 13.94 7.55 17.48
CA ALA A 128 13.80 8.94 16.99
C ALA A 128 12.76 9.06 15.87
N HIS A 129 12.73 8.11 14.93
CA HIS A 129 11.72 8.12 13.86
C HIS A 129 10.30 7.82 14.36
N TYR A 130 10.16 6.94 15.35
CA TYR A 130 8.88 6.68 15.99
C TYR A 130 8.37 7.89 16.79
N GLU A 131 9.25 8.61 17.49
CA GLU A 131 8.91 9.86 18.17
C GLU A 131 8.42 10.91 17.16
N LYS A 132 9.17 11.12 16.07
CA LYS A 132 8.76 12.03 14.99
C LYS A 132 7.44 11.63 14.32
N PHE A 133 7.18 10.34 14.20
CA PHE A 133 5.87 9.85 13.75
C PHE A 133 4.74 10.29 14.71
N LEU A 134 4.94 10.24 16.02
CA LEU A 134 3.92 10.66 17.01
C LEU A 134 3.68 12.17 17.00
N GLU A 135 4.69 12.96 16.65
CA GLU A 135 4.58 14.42 16.45
C GLU A 135 3.74 14.76 15.21
N LEU A 136 3.93 14.04 14.10
CA LEU A 136 3.27 14.33 12.81
C LEU A 136 1.90 13.65 12.67
N ALA A 137 1.73 12.47 13.26
CA ALA A 137 0.50 11.71 13.10
C ALA A 137 -0.66 12.36 13.86
N PRO A 138 -1.90 12.32 13.34
CA PRO A 138 -3.09 12.65 14.11
C PRO A 138 -3.30 11.70 15.31
N GLU A 139 -4.05 12.12 16.33
CA GLU A 139 -4.33 11.26 17.50
C GLU A 139 -5.08 9.98 17.12
N ARG A 140 -6.01 10.06 16.17
CA ARG A 140 -6.79 8.91 15.65
C ARG A 140 -6.02 8.04 14.65
N HIS A 141 -4.73 8.28 14.44
CA HIS A 141 -3.94 7.52 13.49
C HIS A 141 -3.83 6.04 13.93
N ILE A 142 -4.13 5.12 13.00
CA ILE A 142 -4.25 3.68 13.27
C ILE A 142 -3.00 3.05 13.90
N HIS A 143 -1.82 3.62 13.64
CA HIS A 143 -0.54 3.11 14.14
C HIS A 143 -0.05 3.80 15.43
N ARG A 144 -0.74 4.83 15.95
CA ARG A 144 -0.29 5.62 17.10
C ARG A 144 -0.14 4.77 18.36
N SER A 145 -1.17 4.02 18.75
CA SER A 145 -1.15 3.17 19.95
C SER A 145 -0.03 2.13 19.90
N ARG A 146 0.22 1.56 18.72
CA ARG A 146 1.29 0.58 18.53
C ARG A 146 2.68 1.21 18.71
N VAL A 147 2.89 2.40 18.17
CA VAL A 147 4.17 3.11 18.32
C VAL A 147 4.42 3.49 19.77
N VAL A 148 3.40 3.96 20.50
CA VAL A 148 3.51 4.24 21.94
C VAL A 148 3.93 2.98 22.71
N GLN A 149 3.33 1.82 22.41
CA GLN A 149 3.72 0.55 23.04
C GLN A 149 5.17 0.15 22.72
N ILE A 150 5.62 0.34 21.48
CA ILE A 150 7.00 0.06 21.07
C ILE A 150 7.98 0.94 21.85
N LEU A 151 7.68 2.23 22.00
CA LEU A 151 8.53 3.17 22.75
C LEU A 151 8.51 2.92 24.26
N GLY A 152 7.38 2.47 24.81
CA GLY A 152 7.21 2.17 26.24
C GLY A 152 7.81 0.83 26.67
N SER A 153 7.84 -0.18 25.79
CA SER A 153 8.30 -1.54 26.12
C SER A 153 9.80 -1.66 26.44
N LYS A 154 10.59 -0.58 26.30
CA LYS A 154 12.00 -0.51 26.74
C LYS A 154 12.26 0.37 27.97
N SER A 155 11.23 0.91 28.62
CA SER A 155 11.38 1.74 29.83
C SER A 155 11.23 0.95 31.14
N THR A 156 10.97 -0.35 31.07
CA THR A 156 10.94 -1.26 32.24
C THR A 156 12.18 -2.15 32.24
N ALA A 157 13.32 -1.59 32.60
CA ALA A 157 14.43 -2.35 33.16
C ALA A 157 14.54 -1.95 34.65
N PRO A 158 14.56 -2.90 35.59
CA PRO A 158 14.67 -2.64 37.03
C PRO A 158 16.01 -1.99 37.42
#